data_AF-A0A8T7JQ55-F1
#
_entry.id   AF-A0A8T7JQ55-F1
#
_cell.length_a   1.000
_cell.length_b   1.000
_cell.length_c   1.000
_cell.angle_alpha   90.00
_cell.angle_beta   90.00
_cell.angle_gamma   90.00
#
_symmetry.space_group_name_H-M   'P 1'
#
loop_
_entity.id
_entity.type
_entity.pdbx_description
1 polymer ?
#
loop_
_entity_poly.entity_id
_entity_poly.type
_entity_poly.pdbx_seq_one_letter_code
_entity_poly.pdbx_strand_id
1 'polypeptide(L)'
;MRSLITPFISGLWSHHKYIAFRQKRAEAKLIRQNALRKIDVFVALDDPHSYVLLKVLPQFCQDFELEVQIHLIHHRQHDMFPEEIMWSKWAMKDATKLAHLYQLYLPPYYPKQTHIRRAQSYWM
;
A
#
# COMPACT_ATOMS: atom_id res chain seq x y z
N MET A 1 -40.24 -3.38 14.87
CA MET A 1 -39.87 -4.23 16.01
C MET A 1 -38.34 -4.37 16.03
N ARG A 2 -37.65 -3.72 16.97
CA ARG A 2 -36.19 -3.77 17.10
C ARG A 2 -35.80 -5.14 17.68
N SER A 3 -34.95 -5.88 16.98
CA SER A 3 -34.42 -7.16 17.46
C SER A 3 -33.64 -6.96 18.75
N LEU A 4 -34.04 -7.63 19.83
CA LEU A 4 -33.40 -7.58 21.15
C LEU A 4 -32.07 -8.34 21.22
N ILE A 5 -31.66 -8.98 20.12
CA ILE A 5 -30.49 -9.86 20.05
C ILE A 5 -29.30 -9.17 19.36
N THR A 6 -29.52 -8.01 18.74
CA THR A 6 -28.49 -7.23 18.05
C THR A 6 -27.22 -6.93 18.88
N PRO A 7 -27.29 -6.57 20.18
CA PRO A 7 -26.08 -6.30 20.97
C PRO A 7 -25.28 -7.56 21.35
N PHE A 8 -25.91 -8.74 21.36
CA PHE A 8 -25.23 -10.01 21.64
C PHE A 8 -24.52 -10.56 20.40
N ILE A 9 -25.08 -10.35 19.21
CA ILE A 9 -24.49 -10.80 17.94
C ILE A 9 -23.38 -9.85 17.49
N SER A 10 -23.49 -8.53 17.77
CA SER A 10 -22.46 -7.54 17.40
C SER A 10 -21.13 -7.74 18.11
N GLY A 11 -21.13 -8.29 19.33
CA GLY A 11 -19.91 -8.63 20.07
C GLY A 11 -19.20 -9.89 19.54
N LEU A 12 -19.93 -10.78 18.87
CA LEU A 12 -19.39 -12.04 18.34
C LEU A 12 -18.55 -11.83 17.06
N TRP A 13 -18.88 -10.80 16.26
CA TRP A 13 -18.18 -10.45 15.04
C TRP A 13 -16.79 -9.85 15.30
N SER A 14 -16.66 -9.10 16.40
CA SER A 14 -15.43 -8.40 16.80
C SER A 14 -14.57 -9.22 17.77
N HIS A 15 -15.03 -10.40 18.18
CA HIS A 15 -14.28 -11.23 19.12
C HIS A 15 -12.99 -11.70 18.43
N HIS A 16 -11.83 -11.36 19.00
CA HIS A 16 -10.49 -11.69 18.50
C HIS A 16 -10.36 -13.14 17.97
N LYS A 17 -11.07 -14.09 18.58
CA LYS A 17 -11.09 -15.50 18.16
C LYS A 17 -11.71 -15.72 16.78
N TYR A 18 -12.75 -14.98 16.41
CA TYR A 18 -13.40 -15.10 15.10
C TYR A 18 -12.48 -14.56 13.99
N ILE A 19 -11.86 -13.40 14.20
CA ILE A 19 -10.89 -12.81 13.27
C ILE A 19 -9.69 -13.75 13.10
N ALA A 20 -9.11 -14.22 14.22
CA ALA A 20 -7.98 -15.16 14.20
C ALA A 20 -8.33 -16.49 13.51
N PHE A 21 -9.55 -17.01 13.72
CA PHE A 21 -10.01 -18.23 13.06
C PHE A 21 -10.18 -18.05 11.55
N ARG A 22 -10.72 -16.90 11.12
CA ARG A 22 -10.83 -16.56 9.69
C ARG A 22 -9.46 -16.40 9.04
N GLN A 23 -8.52 -15.73 9.72
CA GLN A 23 -7.13 -15.59 9.26
C GLN A 23 -6.46 -16.95 9.10
N LYS A 24 -6.52 -17.82 10.13
CA LYS A 24 -5.97 -19.18 10.07
C LYS A 24 -6.56 -20.02 8.94
N ARG A 25 -7.87 -19.89 8.67
CA ARG A 25 -8.51 -20.59 7.53
C ARG A 25 -8.02 -20.06 6.18
N ALA A 26 -7.87 -18.76 6.03
CA ALA A 26 -7.34 -18.15 4.80
C ALA A 26 -5.89 -18.57 4.57
N GLU A 27 -5.05 -18.52 5.61
CA GLU A 27 -3.66 -19.00 5.58
C GLU A 27 -3.57 -20.47 5.21
N ALA A 28 -4.38 -21.33 5.84
CA ALA A 28 -4.41 -22.76 5.54
C ALA A 28 -4.84 -23.04 4.09
N LYS A 29 -5.77 -22.26 3.54
CA LYS A 29 -6.18 -22.37 2.14
C LYS A 29 -5.02 -21.99 1.20
N LEU A 30 -4.30 -20.91 1.49
CA LEU A 30 -3.16 -20.45 0.69
C LEU A 30 -2.01 -21.47 0.72
N ILE A 31 -1.66 -21.98 1.91
CA ILE A 31 -0.64 -23.04 2.09
C ILE A 31 -1.03 -24.28 1.28
N ARG A 32 -2.30 -24.70 1.37
CA ARG A 32 -2.79 -25.90 0.68
C ARG A 32 -2.82 -25.75 -0.84
N GLN A 33 -2.90 -24.53 -1.35
CA GLN A 33 -2.88 -24.24 -2.78
C GLN A 33 -1.47 -24.14 -3.37
N ASN A 34 -0.41 -24.27 -2.55
CA ASN A 34 0.99 -24.03 -2.94
C ASN A 34 1.15 -22.73 -3.75
N ALA A 35 0.25 -21.78 -3.52
CA ALA A 35 0.31 -20.48 -4.15
C ALA A 35 1.39 -19.74 -3.40
N LEU A 36 2.58 -19.65 -3.99
CA LEU A 36 3.57 -18.64 -3.63
C LEU A 36 2.80 -17.34 -3.36
N ARG A 37 2.98 -16.77 -2.15
CA ARG A 37 2.24 -15.59 -1.72
C ARG A 37 2.79 -14.38 -2.48
N LYS A 38 2.44 -14.32 -3.76
CA LYS A 38 2.88 -13.31 -4.71
C LYS A 38 2.00 -12.10 -4.56
N ILE A 39 2.62 -10.94 -4.49
CA ILE A 39 1.93 -9.65 -4.53
C ILE A 39 2.49 -8.79 -5.65
N ASP A 40 1.59 -8.16 -6.38
CA ASP A 40 1.91 -7.14 -7.37
C ASP A 40 1.84 -5.77 -6.69
N VAL A 41 2.95 -5.04 -6.72
CA VAL A 41 3.08 -3.73 -6.09
C VAL A 41 3.32 -2.69 -7.18
N PHE A 42 2.37 -1.78 -7.34
CA PHE A 42 2.45 -0.70 -8.32
C PHE A 42 2.98 0.56 -7.63
N VAL A 43 4.10 1.08 -8.11
CA VAL A 43 4.73 2.29 -7.55
C VAL A 43 4.94 3.33 -8.64
N ALA A 44 4.73 4.59 -8.31
CA ALA A 44 5.01 5.71 -9.19
C ALA A 44 6.20 6.51 -8.64
N LEU A 45 7.15 6.86 -9.51
CA LEU A 45 8.37 7.58 -9.10
C LEU A 45 8.09 9.04 -8.71
N ASP A 46 6.96 9.59 -9.14
CA ASP A 46 6.51 10.94 -8.84
C ASP A 46 5.49 10.99 -7.69
N ASP A 47 5.26 9.85 -7.02
CA ASP A 47 4.32 9.72 -5.91
C ASP A 47 5.06 9.57 -4.56
N PRO A 48 4.93 10.52 -3.61
CA PRO A 48 5.55 10.44 -2.30
C PRO A 48 5.15 9.20 -1.48
N HIS A 49 3.91 8.71 -1.63
CA HIS A 49 3.44 7.53 -0.90
C HIS A 49 4.12 6.25 -1.36
N SER A 50 4.44 6.14 -2.66
CA SER A 50 5.23 5.05 -3.22
C SER A 50 6.60 4.91 -2.53
N TYR A 51 7.24 6.03 -2.14
CA TYR A 51 8.50 5.97 -1.37
C TYR A 51 8.30 5.45 0.04
N VAL A 52 7.23 5.86 0.72
CA VAL A 52 6.88 5.34 2.06
C VAL A 52 6.67 3.83 1.98
N LEU A 53 5.89 3.37 1.00
CA LEU A 53 5.66 1.96 0.74
C LEU A 53 6.96 1.19 0.53
N LEU A 54 7.83 1.67 -0.38
CA LEU A 54 9.12 1.02 -0.66
C LEU A 54 10.04 0.94 0.56
N LYS A 55 9.91 1.83 1.54
CA LYS A 55 10.70 1.77 2.79
C LYS A 55 10.24 0.66 3.72
N VAL A 56 8.94 0.37 3.77
CA VAL A 56 8.38 -0.67 4.67
C VAL A 56 8.23 -2.03 3.98
N LEU A 57 8.19 -2.04 2.65
CA LEU A 57 7.93 -3.23 1.85
C LEU A 57 8.91 -4.39 2.13
N PRO A 58 10.24 -4.19 2.27
CA PRO A 58 11.15 -5.31 2.54
C PRO A 58 10.82 -6.06 3.84
N GLN A 59 10.61 -5.31 4.94
CA GLN A 59 10.24 -5.90 6.23
C GLN A 59 8.87 -6.59 6.14
N PHE A 60 7.90 -5.94 5.50
CA PHE A 60 6.58 -6.52 5.30
C PHE A 60 6.63 -7.86 4.55
N CYS A 61 7.43 -7.95 3.49
CA CYS A 61 7.55 -9.19 2.73
C CYS A 61 8.25 -10.29 3.52
N GLN A 62 9.22 -9.93 4.36
CA GLN A 62 9.87 -10.88 5.26
C GLN A 62 8.90 -11.41 6.32
N ASP A 63 8.12 -10.52 6.96
CA ASP A 63 7.20 -10.90 8.05
C ASP A 63 6.07 -11.84 7.58
N PHE A 64 5.72 -11.78 6.29
CA PHE A 64 4.60 -12.54 5.72
C PHE A 64 5.01 -13.60 4.68
N GLU A 65 6.32 -13.77 4.45
CA GLU A 65 6.90 -14.69 3.45
C GLU A 65 6.32 -14.45 2.04
N LEU A 66 6.35 -13.18 1.60
CA LEU A 66 5.79 -12.75 0.32
C LEU A 66 6.85 -12.66 -0.77
N GLU A 67 6.48 -13.09 -1.98
CA GLU A 67 7.24 -12.80 -3.20
C GLU A 67 6.65 -11.54 -3.86
N VAL A 68 7.49 -10.55 -4.15
CA VAL A 68 7.03 -9.27 -4.71
C VAL A 68 7.39 -9.13 -6.16
N GLN A 69 6.40 -8.72 -6.96
CA GLN A 69 6.61 -8.17 -8.29
C GLN A 69 6.32 -6.67 -8.28
N ILE A 70 7.33 -5.84 -8.55
CA ILE A 70 7.19 -4.38 -8.59
C ILE A 70 6.89 -3.94 -10.02
N HIS A 71 5.83 -3.16 -10.18
CA HIS A 71 5.42 -2.54 -11.43
C HIS A 71 5.57 -1.02 -11.32
N LEU A 72 6.35 -0.43 -12.23
CA LEU A 72 6.51 1.03 -12.27
C LEU A 72 5.37 1.64 -13.09
N ILE A 73 4.58 2.52 -12.45
CA ILE A 73 3.57 3.31 -13.14
C ILE A 73 4.26 4.45 -13.89
N HIS A 74 4.16 4.43 -15.22
CA HIS A 74 4.75 5.45 -16.09
C HIS A 74 3.79 6.61 -16.38
N HIS A 75 2.50 6.31 -16.59
CA HIS A 75 1.51 7.29 -17.00
C HIS A 75 0.27 7.19 -16.12
N ARG A 76 -0.16 8.33 -15.57
CA ARG A 76 -1.43 8.48 -14.85
C ARG A 76 -2.39 9.23 -15.76
N GLN A 77 -3.63 8.76 -15.85
CA GLN A 77 -4.67 9.43 -16.62
C GLN A 77 -5.00 10.77 -15.94
N HIS A 78 -4.63 11.88 -16.59
CA HIS A 78 -4.80 13.24 -16.05
C HIS A 78 -6.26 13.54 -15.67
N ASP A 79 -7.23 12.99 -16.40
CA ASP A 79 -8.66 13.19 -16.14
C ASP A 79 -9.13 12.63 -14.78
N MET A 80 -8.38 11.68 -14.19
CA MET A 80 -8.67 11.12 -12.87
C MET A 80 -8.12 11.97 -11.71
N PHE A 81 -7.28 12.97 -11.99
CA PHE A 81 -6.62 13.81 -10.99
C PHE A 81 -6.96 15.29 -11.23
N PRO A 82 -8.21 15.72 -10.98
CA PRO A 82 -8.54 17.14 -11.01
C PRO A 82 -7.66 17.87 -9.98
N GLU A 83 -7.04 18.98 -10.37
CA GLU A 83 -6.13 19.78 -9.53
C GLU A 83 -4.82 19.06 -9.12
N GLU A 84 -4.07 18.50 -10.08
CA GLU A 84 -2.82 17.75 -9.85
C GLU A 84 -1.81 18.46 -8.95
N ILE A 85 -1.71 19.79 -9.05
CA ILE A 85 -0.79 20.59 -8.22
C ILE A 85 -1.20 20.53 -6.75
N MET A 86 -2.50 20.63 -6.47
CA MET A 86 -3.02 20.56 -5.10
C MET A 86 -2.85 19.14 -4.54
N TRP A 87 -3.15 18.12 -5.34
CA TRP A 87 -2.92 16.72 -4.98
C TRP A 87 -1.47 16.43 -4.66
N SER A 88 -0.53 16.88 -5.50
CA SER A 88 0.90 16.68 -5.29
C SER A 88 1.38 17.35 -3.99
N LYS A 89 0.94 18.58 -3.72
CA LYS A 89 1.26 19.30 -2.47
C LYS A 89 0.71 18.58 -1.24
N TRP A 90 -0.53 18.11 -1.32
CA TRP A 90 -1.16 17.36 -0.23
C TRP A 90 -0.46 16.02 0.01
N ALA A 91 -0.24 15.24 -1.04
CA ALA A 91 0.41 13.93 -0.97
C ALA A 91 1.82 14.03 -0.37
N MET A 92 2.59 15.06 -0.76
CA MET A 92 3.88 15.35 -0.15
C MET A 92 3.79 15.58 1.35
N LYS A 93 2.88 16.45 1.79
CA LYS A 93 2.70 16.79 3.20
C LYS A 93 2.26 15.57 4.01
N ASP A 94 1.37 14.75 3.44
CA ASP A 94 0.85 13.56 4.09
C ASP A 94 1.91 12.46 4.22
N ALA A 95 2.60 12.11 3.13
CA ALA A 95 3.66 11.12 3.14
C ALA A 95 4.82 11.52 4.08
N THR A 96 5.15 12.81 4.16
CA THR A 96 6.15 13.32 5.10
C THR A 96 5.70 13.12 6.55
N LYS A 97 4.43 13.39 6.88
CA LYS A 97 3.88 13.15 8.22
C LYS A 97 3.91 11.66 8.57
N LEU A 98 3.52 10.79 7.64
CA LEU A 98 3.57 9.34 7.83
C LEU A 98 5.01 8.87 8.06
N ALA A 99 5.95 9.34 7.27
CA ALA A 99 7.36 9.00 7.46
C ALA A 99 7.88 9.46 8.82
N HIS A 100 7.52 10.66 9.27
CA HIS A 100 7.91 11.12 10.60
C HIS A 100 7.28 10.27 11.72
N LEU A 101 5.99 9.93 11.59
CA LEU A 101 5.28 9.09 12.56
C LEU A 101 5.94 7.71 12.74
N TYR A 102 6.38 7.11 11.62
CA TYR A 102 7.03 5.79 11.60
C TYR A 102 8.57 5.87 11.60
N GLN A 103 9.15 7.05 11.81
CA GLN A 103 10.60 7.28 11.84
C GLN A 103 11.33 6.78 10.58
N LEU A 104 10.67 6.88 9.42
CA LEU A 104 11.20 6.49 8.13
C LEU A 104 12.01 7.63 7.52
N TYR A 105 13.21 7.30 7.02
CA TYR A 105 13.98 8.23 6.22
C TYR A 105 13.40 8.30 4.79
N LEU A 106 12.91 9.49 4.41
CA LEU A 106 12.59 9.82 3.02
C LEU A 106 13.64 10.79 2.47
N PRO A 107 13.98 10.68 1.17
CA PRO A 107 14.87 11.66 0.55
C PRO A 107 14.24 13.06 0.61
N PRO A 108 15.04 14.11 0.87
CA PRO A 108 14.53 15.48 1.02
C PRO A 108 14.01 16.09 -0.29
N TYR A 109 14.29 15.43 -1.41
CA TYR A 109 13.79 15.77 -2.74
C TYR A 109 13.23 14.52 -3.40
N TYR A 110 12.14 14.71 -4.13
CA TYR A 110 11.54 13.70 -4.98
C TYR A 110 11.75 14.12 -6.42
N PRO A 111 12.06 13.19 -7.32
CA PRO A 111 12.29 13.53 -8.72
C PRO A 111 10.98 14.09 -9.29
N LYS A 112 11.03 15.31 -9.86
CA LYS A 112 9.84 15.88 -10.51
C LYS A 112 9.52 15.04 -11.74
N GLN A 113 8.24 14.99 -12.13
CA GLN A 113 7.76 14.28 -13.33
C GLN A 113 8.62 14.53 -14.58
N THR A 114 9.08 15.77 -14.77
CA THR A 114 9.93 16.14 -15.90
C THR A 114 11.29 15.43 -15.92
N HIS A 115 11.89 15.19 -14.74
CA HIS A 115 13.15 14.47 -14.62
C HIS A 115 12.97 12.96 -14.79
N ILE A 116 11.85 12.43 -14.30
CA ILE A 116 11.49 11.00 -14.44
C ILE A 116 11.27 10.66 -15.91
N ARG A 117 10.45 11.44 -16.64
CA ARG A 117 10.20 11.23 -18.06
C ARG A 117 11.49 11.29 -18.89
N ARG A 118 12.40 12.23 -18.57
CA ARG A 118 13.72 12.30 -19.22
C ARG A 118 14.57 11.07 -18.95
N ALA A 119 14.75 10.68 -17.68
CA ALA A 119 15.54 9.51 -17.31
C ALA A 119 15.03 8.24 -18.02
N GLN A 120 13.72 8.07 -18.13
CA GLN A 120 13.09 6.93 -18.78
C GLN A 120 13.25 6.94 -20.31
N SER A 121 13.28 8.12 -20.95
CA SER A 121 13.54 8.23 -22.39
C SER A 121 14.95 7.79 -22.81
N TYR A 122 15.90 7.70 -21.87
CA TYR A 122 17.25 7.18 -22.12
C TYR A 122 17.37 5.67 -21.90
N TRP A 123 16.35 5.01 -21.36
CA TRP A 123 16.36 3.56 -21.07
C TRP A 123 15.59 2.72 -22.10
N MET A 124 14.95 3.37 -23.07
CA MET A 124 14.39 2.76 -24.28
C MET A 124 15.35 2.96 -25.44
#